data_AF-A0A8H5ZPB7-F1
#
_entry.id   AF-A0A8H5ZPB7-F1
#
_cell.length_a   1.000
_cell.length_b   1.000
_cell.length_c   1.000
_cell.angle_alpha   90.00
_cell.angle_beta   90.00
_cell.angle_gamma   90.00
#
_symmetry.space_group_name_H-M   'P 1'
#
loop_
_entity.id
_entity.type
_entity.pdbx_description
1 polymer ?
#
loop_
_entity_poly.entity_id
_entity_poly.type
_entity_poly.pdbx_seq_one_letter_code
_entity_poly.pdbx_strand_id
1 'polypeptide(L)'
;MRQALGLSISNVTYPTPGANASTPQESEGCLFLDVFVHWHILNRAGKGRGAPVLVWIHGVGYVIGHNNNPAGFLAVGNSTHGNGGVFNLGFYKPRLVLEWVQKNIHHFGGDKNRITAYSGKDSAPFQQAVIQSPGWRPVTSIVTQEDIYQKFLSFTNTTSLAKLRVLPSKELIRANAQQIAYDSTYGSFMYGPVVDSLFTPLQPSQPLSQ
;
A
#
# COMPACT_ATOMS: atom_id res chain seq x y z
N MET A 1 9.96 -13.87 9.99
CA MET A 1 9.92 -14.53 8.65
C MET A 1 9.33 -13.54 7.66
N ARG A 2 9.94 -13.36 6.48
CA ARG A 2 9.43 -12.48 5.41
C ARG A 2 8.67 -13.31 4.37
N GLN A 3 7.50 -12.85 3.95
CA GLN A 3 6.70 -13.52 2.91
C GLN A 3 6.27 -12.56 1.81
N ALA A 4 6.32 -13.01 0.56
CA ALA A 4 5.78 -12.30 -0.60
C ALA A 4 4.28 -12.55 -0.74
N LEU A 5 3.51 -11.50 -1.04
CA LEU A 5 2.07 -11.58 -1.26
C LEU A 5 1.74 -11.60 -2.76
N GLY A 6 0.84 -12.50 -3.16
CA GLY A 6 0.25 -12.50 -4.52
C GLY A 6 1.06 -13.18 -5.62
N LEU A 7 2.17 -13.86 -5.31
CA LEU A 7 2.93 -14.69 -6.26
C LEU A 7 3.00 -16.15 -5.78
N SER A 8 2.92 -17.09 -6.72
CA SER A 8 3.15 -18.51 -6.45
C SER A 8 4.58 -18.71 -5.92
N ILE A 9 4.71 -19.36 -4.77
CA ILE A 9 5.97 -19.76 -4.14
C ILE A 9 6.72 -20.73 -5.07
N SER A 10 7.53 -20.19 -5.96
CA SER A 10 8.53 -20.93 -6.72
C SER A 10 9.85 -20.17 -6.66
N ASN A 11 10.78 -20.70 -5.85
CA ASN A 11 12.22 -20.43 -5.81
C ASN A 11 12.71 -19.00 -6.10
N VAL A 12 12.18 -18.00 -5.41
CA VAL A 12 12.85 -16.69 -5.32
C VAL A 12 13.33 -16.46 -3.89
N THR A 13 14.64 -16.60 -3.69
CA THR A 13 15.32 -16.17 -2.47
C THR A 13 15.42 -14.66 -2.47
N TYR A 14 14.64 -13.98 -1.63
CA TYR A 14 14.80 -12.55 -1.41
C TYR A 14 15.84 -12.35 -0.29
N PRO A 15 16.98 -11.68 -0.57
CA PRO A 15 17.92 -11.37 0.49
C PRO A 15 17.21 -10.51 1.55
N THR A 16 17.36 -10.88 2.82
CA THR A 16 17.08 -9.97 3.93
C THR A 16 17.96 -8.73 3.75
N PRO A 17 17.40 -7.51 3.73
CA PRO A 17 18.23 -6.31 3.67
C PRO A 17 19.17 -6.30 4.88
N GLY A 18 20.45 -6.58 4.64
CA GLY A 18 21.50 -6.42 5.63
C GLY A 18 21.79 -4.94 5.83
N ALA A 19 22.20 -4.57 7.04
CA ALA A 19 22.52 -3.20 7.46
C ALA A 19 23.62 -2.50 6.63
N ASN A 20 24.21 -3.16 5.63
CA ASN A 20 25.31 -2.67 4.79
C ASN A 20 24.97 -2.65 3.28
N ALA A 21 23.70 -2.50 2.89
CA ALA A 21 23.37 -2.20 1.49
C ALA A 21 23.58 -0.69 1.23
N SER A 22 24.67 -0.32 0.57
CA SER A 22 25.08 1.07 0.28
C SER A 22 24.17 1.82 -0.71
N THR A 23 23.05 1.24 -1.12
CA THR A 23 21.86 1.91 -1.67
C THR A 23 20.67 0.98 -1.46
N PRO A 24 19.55 1.40 -0.84
CA PRO A 24 18.32 0.64 -0.90
C PRO A 24 17.88 0.58 -2.37
N GLN A 25 18.02 -0.58 -3.01
CA GLN A 25 17.58 -0.74 -4.39
C GLN A 25 16.04 -0.71 -4.39
N GLU A 26 15.46 0.39 -4.91
CA GLU A 26 14.02 0.52 -5.07
C GLU A 26 13.50 -0.49 -6.11
N SER A 27 12.36 -1.13 -5.83
CA SER A 27 11.82 -2.21 -6.67
C SER A 27 10.30 -2.23 -6.63
N GLU A 28 9.67 -2.47 -7.79
CA GLU A 28 8.22 -2.65 -7.86
C GLU A 28 7.73 -3.95 -7.19
N GLY A 29 8.61 -4.96 -7.07
CA GLY A 29 8.36 -6.21 -6.37
C GLY A 29 8.44 -6.02 -4.85
N CYS A 30 7.50 -5.28 -4.28
CA CYS A 30 7.56 -4.74 -2.91
C CYS A 30 6.51 -5.30 -1.93
N LEU A 31 5.62 -6.18 -2.40
CA LEU A 31 4.51 -6.70 -1.60
C LEU A 31 5.01 -7.80 -0.66
N PHE A 32 5.60 -7.39 0.45
CA PHE A 32 6.04 -8.29 1.51
C PHE A 32 5.41 -7.94 2.85
N LEU A 33 5.34 -8.94 3.71
CA LEU A 33 5.08 -8.77 5.13
C LEU A 33 6.13 -9.52 5.94
N ASP A 34 6.35 -9.05 7.16
CA ASP A 34 7.21 -9.68 8.15
C ASP A 34 6.39 -10.13 9.36
N VAL A 35 6.59 -11.37 9.78
CA VAL A 35 6.00 -11.92 11.00
C VAL A 35 7.08 -12.06 12.07
N PHE A 36 6.87 -11.38 13.20
CA PHE A 36 7.68 -11.48 14.40
C PHE A 36 6.89 -12.21 15.48
N VAL A 37 7.46 -13.28 16.04
CA VAL A 37 6.78 -14.13 17.01
C VAL A 37 7.78 -14.68 18.01
N HIS A 38 7.40 -14.73 19.28
CA HIS A 38 8.21 -15.35 20.33
C HIS A 38 8.24 -16.87 20.15
N TRP A 39 9.38 -17.50 20.40
CA TRP A 39 9.58 -18.94 20.15
C TRP A 39 8.55 -19.84 20.86
N HIS A 40 8.18 -19.51 22.09
CA HIS A 40 7.15 -20.24 22.84
C HIS A 40 5.77 -20.23 22.19
N ILE A 41 5.41 -19.12 21.52
CA ILE A 41 4.12 -18.99 20.82
C ILE A 41 4.17 -19.83 19.54
N LEU A 42 5.28 -19.76 18.81
CA LEU A 42 5.47 -20.53 17.59
C LEU A 42 5.42 -22.05 17.85
N ASN A 43 6.09 -22.52 18.91
CA ASN A 43 6.07 -23.95 19.28
C ASN A 43 4.71 -24.46 19.77
N ARG A 44 3.82 -23.54 20.15
CA ARG A 44 2.43 -23.82 20.54
C ARG A 44 1.43 -23.53 19.41
N ALA A 45 1.88 -23.22 18.20
CA ALA A 45 1.00 -23.05 17.06
C ALA A 45 0.10 -24.30 16.87
N GLY A 46 -1.20 -24.07 16.72
CA GLY A 46 -2.21 -25.14 16.64
C GLY A 46 -2.47 -25.90 17.95
N LYS A 47 -1.77 -25.59 19.05
CA LYS A 47 -1.88 -26.28 20.34
C LYS A 47 -2.48 -25.35 21.40
N GLY A 48 -3.78 -25.09 21.27
CA GLY A 48 -4.56 -24.29 22.22
C GLY A 48 -4.90 -22.88 21.72
N ARG A 49 -5.14 -21.96 22.65
CA ARG A 49 -5.59 -20.60 22.35
C ARG A 49 -4.47 -19.77 21.72
N GLY A 50 -4.73 -19.18 20.55
CA GLY A 50 -3.75 -18.34 19.84
C GLY A 50 -3.47 -17.01 20.54
N ALA A 51 -2.29 -16.45 20.29
CA ALA A 51 -1.87 -15.14 20.79
C ALA A 51 -2.61 -13.99 20.07
N PRO A 52 -2.80 -12.82 20.71
CA PRO A 52 -3.32 -11.65 20.02
C PRO A 52 -2.36 -11.23 18.90
N VAL A 53 -2.89 -10.68 17.82
CA VAL A 53 -2.12 -10.29 16.63
C VAL A 53 -2.19 -8.78 16.48
N LEU A 54 -1.02 -8.14 16.43
CA LEU A 54 -0.90 -6.72 16.07
C LEU A 54 -0.42 -6.62 14.62
N VAL A 55 -1.19 -5.95 13.78
CA VAL A 55 -0.80 -5.67 12.38
C VAL A 55 -0.42 -4.20 12.29
N TRP A 56 0.86 -3.94 12.05
CA TRP A 56 1.38 -2.59 11.83
C TRP A 56 1.30 -2.21 10.35
N ILE A 57 0.60 -1.11 10.03
CA ILE A 57 0.55 -0.54 8.69
C ILE A 57 1.34 0.77 8.72
N HIS A 58 2.44 0.79 7.98
CA HIS A 58 3.37 1.91 7.97
C HIS A 58 2.71 3.14 7.31
N GLY A 59 2.69 4.28 8.02
CA GLY A 59 2.27 5.57 7.50
C GLY A 59 3.46 6.41 7.04
N VAL A 60 3.30 7.27 6.02
CA VAL A 60 4.35 8.15 5.42
C VAL A 60 3.76 9.03 4.30
N GLY A 61 2.50 9.43 4.46
CA GLY A 61 1.84 10.34 3.50
C GLY A 61 1.64 9.77 2.10
N TYR A 62 1.58 8.44 1.96
CA TYR A 62 1.32 7.74 0.69
C TYR A 62 2.44 7.87 -0.37
N VAL A 63 3.51 8.62 -0.09
CA VAL A 63 4.56 8.92 -1.09
C VAL A 63 5.87 8.20 -0.82
N ILE A 64 6.14 7.84 0.44
CA ILE A 64 7.38 7.22 0.89
C ILE A 64 7.01 5.93 1.63
N GLY A 65 7.97 5.07 1.99
CA GLY A 65 7.77 3.92 2.90
C GLY A 65 8.82 2.83 2.73
N HIS A 66 9.15 2.13 3.81
CA HIS A 66 10.04 0.97 3.72
C HIS A 66 9.33 -0.16 2.94
N ASN A 67 10.00 -0.62 1.87
CA ASN A 67 9.47 -1.39 0.71
C ASN A 67 9.06 -0.51 -0.51
N ASN A 68 9.81 0.58 -0.72
CA ASN A 68 10.14 1.35 -1.93
C ASN A 68 9.41 1.00 -3.25
N ASN A 69 8.18 1.50 -3.41
CA ASN A 69 7.49 1.43 -4.70
C ASN A 69 6.65 2.70 -4.99
N PRO A 70 6.99 3.49 -6.02
CA PRO A 70 6.14 4.58 -6.51
C PRO A 70 4.87 4.12 -7.24
N ALA A 71 4.78 2.86 -7.67
CA ALA A 71 3.63 2.29 -8.39
C ALA A 71 2.35 2.22 -7.55
N GLY A 72 2.45 2.22 -6.21
CA GLY A 72 1.28 2.17 -5.33
C GLY A 72 0.37 3.40 -5.45
N PHE A 73 0.92 4.52 -5.89
CA PHE A 73 0.22 5.79 -6.04
C PHE A 73 0.66 6.52 -7.32
N LEU A 74 0.95 5.76 -8.39
CA LEU A 74 1.07 6.38 -9.71
C LEU A 74 -0.20 7.17 -10.01
N ALA A 75 -0.05 8.32 -10.65
CA ALA A 75 -1.17 9.10 -11.11
C ALA A 75 -2.05 8.22 -12.01
N VAL A 76 -3.26 7.96 -11.57
CA VAL A 76 -4.30 7.34 -12.38
C VAL A 76 -5.33 8.43 -12.56
N GLY A 77 -5.46 8.92 -13.79
CA GLY A 77 -6.44 9.96 -14.15
C GLY A 77 -7.82 9.37 -14.45
N ASN A 78 -8.85 10.19 -14.49
CA ASN A 78 -10.19 9.78 -14.91
C ASN A 78 -10.21 9.20 -16.33
N SER A 79 -9.37 9.72 -17.22
CA SER A 79 -9.24 9.20 -18.60
C SER A 79 -8.74 7.75 -18.66
N THR A 80 -8.18 7.23 -17.57
CA THR A 80 -7.76 5.85 -17.46
C THR A 80 -8.86 4.90 -16.98
N HIS A 81 -9.97 5.44 -16.48
CA HIS A 81 -11.11 4.66 -16.04
C HIS A 81 -11.69 3.87 -17.23
N GLY A 82 -11.83 2.54 -17.08
CA GLY A 82 -12.20 1.64 -18.17
C GLY A 82 -11.02 1.11 -19.02
N ASN A 83 -9.84 1.74 -18.97
CA ASN A 83 -8.60 1.25 -19.59
C ASN A 83 -7.71 0.46 -18.60
N GLY A 84 -8.34 -0.12 -17.58
CA GLY A 84 -7.69 -0.82 -16.48
C GLY A 84 -7.02 0.10 -15.46
N GLY A 85 -7.23 1.43 -15.52
CA GLY A 85 -6.84 2.32 -14.43
C GLY A 85 -7.67 2.04 -13.18
N VAL A 86 -7.01 1.95 -12.02
CA VAL A 86 -7.66 1.70 -10.74
C VAL A 86 -7.20 2.77 -9.76
N PHE A 87 -8.15 3.51 -9.19
CA PHE A 87 -7.85 4.48 -8.15
C PHE A 87 -7.51 3.77 -6.83
N ASN A 88 -6.79 4.47 -5.95
CA ASN A 88 -6.52 3.99 -4.60
C ASN A 88 -5.79 2.63 -4.53
N LEU A 89 -5.06 2.21 -5.58
CA LEU A 89 -4.35 0.92 -5.64
C LEU A 89 -3.46 0.65 -4.41
N GLY A 90 -2.82 1.68 -3.86
CA GLY A 90 -2.05 1.58 -2.63
C GLY A 90 -2.84 1.08 -1.42
N PHE A 91 -4.14 1.34 -1.35
CA PHE A 91 -5.02 0.90 -0.26
C PHE A 91 -5.49 -0.56 -0.39
N TYR A 92 -5.33 -1.17 -1.57
CA TYR A 92 -5.56 -2.61 -1.71
C TYR A 92 -4.43 -3.42 -1.05
N LYS A 93 -3.24 -2.84 -0.85
CA LYS A 93 -2.11 -3.57 -0.23
C LYS A 93 -2.37 -3.94 1.23
N PRO A 94 -2.78 -3.02 2.14
CA PRO A 94 -3.17 -3.40 3.49
C PRO A 94 -4.31 -4.42 3.53
N ARG A 95 -5.26 -4.37 2.58
CA ARG A 95 -6.31 -5.38 2.46
C ARG A 95 -5.74 -6.78 2.19
N LEU A 96 -4.83 -6.90 1.24
CA LEU A 96 -4.16 -8.18 0.95
C LEU A 96 -3.38 -8.72 2.15
N VAL A 97 -2.72 -7.82 2.90
CA VAL A 97 -2.05 -8.19 4.16
C VAL A 97 -3.06 -8.74 5.17
N LEU A 98 -4.17 -8.05 5.39
CA LEU A 98 -5.18 -8.47 6.36
C LEU A 98 -5.86 -9.79 5.95
N GLU A 99 -6.14 -9.98 4.66
CA GLU A 99 -6.63 -11.26 4.13
C GLU A 99 -5.61 -12.39 4.33
N TRP A 100 -4.32 -12.11 4.11
CA TRP A 100 -3.26 -13.07 4.38
C TRP A 100 -3.17 -13.40 5.88
N VAL A 101 -3.24 -12.41 6.77
CA VAL A 101 -3.20 -12.62 8.22
C VAL A 101 -4.38 -13.48 8.66
N GLN A 102 -5.59 -13.15 8.21
CA GLN A 102 -6.80 -13.95 8.48
C GLN A 102 -6.65 -15.41 8.10
N LYS A 103 -6.04 -15.68 6.94
CA LYS A 103 -5.84 -17.04 6.43
C LYS A 103 -4.68 -17.78 7.10
N ASN A 104 -3.59 -17.11 7.45
CA ASN A 104 -2.32 -17.78 7.74
C ASN A 104 -1.79 -17.62 9.17
N ILE A 105 -2.25 -16.64 9.94
CA ILE A 105 -1.57 -16.28 11.20
C ILE A 105 -1.60 -17.39 12.27
N HIS A 106 -2.57 -18.30 12.16
CA HIS A 106 -2.69 -19.47 13.03
C HIS A 106 -1.49 -20.43 12.90
N HIS A 107 -0.83 -20.50 11.74
CA HIS A 107 0.43 -21.26 11.56
C HIS A 107 1.59 -20.71 12.41
N PHE A 108 1.50 -19.44 12.81
CA PHE A 108 2.47 -18.77 13.67
C PHE A 108 2.02 -18.69 15.13
N GLY A 109 0.90 -19.35 15.47
CA GLY A 109 0.32 -19.33 16.83
C GLY A 109 -0.51 -18.08 17.14
N GLY A 110 -0.82 -17.25 16.15
CA GLY A 110 -1.74 -16.12 16.31
C GLY A 110 -3.21 -16.51 16.22
N ASP A 111 -4.07 -15.70 16.81
CA ASP A 111 -5.53 -15.86 16.80
C ASP A 111 -6.16 -14.91 15.77
N LYS A 112 -6.73 -15.46 14.70
CA LYS A 112 -7.37 -14.68 13.63
C LYS A 112 -8.62 -13.91 14.08
N ASN A 113 -9.16 -14.24 15.26
CA ASN A 113 -10.30 -13.56 15.87
C ASN A 113 -9.87 -12.51 16.91
N ARG A 114 -8.56 -12.28 17.08
CA ARG A 114 -8.01 -11.25 17.99
C ARG A 114 -6.92 -10.44 17.30
N ILE A 115 -7.32 -9.78 16.22
CA ILE A 115 -6.47 -8.91 15.43
C ILE A 115 -6.76 -7.45 15.80
N THR A 116 -5.70 -6.71 16.09
CA THR A 116 -5.71 -5.25 16.17
C THR A 116 -4.96 -4.71 14.96
N ALA A 117 -5.62 -3.89 14.14
CA ALA A 117 -5.07 -3.37 12.89
C ALA A 117 -5.51 -1.94 12.58
N TYR A 118 -5.04 -1.40 11.46
CA TYR A 118 -5.38 -0.07 10.95
C TYR A 118 -6.15 -0.27 9.60
N SER A 119 -7.20 0.52 9.28
CA SER A 119 -7.98 0.55 8.00
C SER A 119 -9.19 -0.39 7.85
N GLY A 120 -10.35 0.05 7.28
CA GLY A 120 -11.54 -0.80 7.11
C GLY A 120 -12.55 -0.44 5.99
N LYS A 121 -13.38 -1.43 5.61
CA LYS A 121 -14.71 -1.37 4.91
C LYS A 121 -15.54 -2.64 5.27
N ASP A 122 -16.87 -2.50 5.32
CA ASP A 122 -18.04 -3.44 5.43
C ASP A 122 -17.98 -4.69 6.34
N SER A 123 -16.82 -5.30 6.55
CA SER A 123 -16.48 -6.10 7.72
C SER A 123 -14.97 -6.01 7.92
N ALA A 124 -14.55 -5.24 8.91
CA ALA A 124 -13.14 -5.12 9.23
C ALA A 124 -12.58 -6.52 9.52
N PRO A 125 -11.51 -6.99 8.84
CA PRO A 125 -10.88 -8.28 9.12
C PRO A 125 -10.05 -8.24 10.42
N PHE A 126 -10.47 -7.43 11.40
CA PHE A 126 -9.86 -7.19 12.69
C PHE A 126 -10.92 -6.67 13.66
N GLN A 127 -10.62 -6.75 14.96
CA GLN A 127 -11.58 -6.46 16.03
C GLN A 127 -11.34 -5.09 16.66
N GLN A 128 -10.12 -4.57 16.57
CA GLN A 128 -9.72 -3.32 17.22
C GLN A 128 -8.83 -2.50 16.30
N ALA A 129 -8.90 -1.17 16.44
CA ALA A 129 -7.99 -0.26 15.76
C ALA A 129 -7.31 0.71 16.73
N VAL A 130 -6.05 1.02 16.44
CA VAL A 130 -5.32 2.12 17.05
C VAL A 130 -5.12 3.15 15.95
N ILE A 131 -5.33 4.43 16.21
CA ILE A 131 -5.15 5.49 15.20
C ILE A 131 -4.11 6.47 15.75
N GLN A 132 -2.89 6.43 15.22
CA GLN A 132 -1.80 7.30 15.66
C GLN A 132 -1.60 8.43 14.66
N SER A 133 -1.78 9.67 15.12
CA SER A 133 -1.61 10.90 14.33
C SER A 133 -2.34 10.85 12.97
N PRO A 134 -3.68 10.71 12.96
CA PRO A 134 -4.43 10.59 11.71
C PRO A 134 -4.20 11.83 10.84
N GLY A 135 -3.78 11.59 9.59
CA GLY A 135 -3.61 12.61 8.57
C GLY A 135 -4.37 12.22 7.32
N TRP A 136 -5.30 13.08 6.90
CA TRP A 136 -6.14 12.80 5.73
C TRP A 136 -6.17 14.03 4.81
N ARG A 137 -5.59 13.89 3.61
CA ARG A 137 -5.58 14.90 2.56
C ARG A 137 -5.91 14.23 1.23
N PRO A 138 -7.21 14.01 0.92
CA PRO A 138 -7.61 13.34 -0.30
C PRO A 138 -7.51 14.32 -1.48
N VAL A 139 -7.22 13.79 -2.66
CA VAL A 139 -7.48 14.49 -3.91
C VAL A 139 -8.97 14.37 -4.20
N THR A 140 -9.71 15.45 -3.93
CA THR A 140 -11.17 15.47 -4.05
C THR A 140 -11.67 15.80 -5.45
N SER A 141 -10.81 16.41 -6.27
CA SER A 141 -11.16 16.85 -7.63
C SER A 141 -10.65 15.86 -8.67
N ILE A 142 -11.58 15.33 -9.45
CA ILE A 142 -11.31 14.47 -10.61
C ILE A 142 -10.44 15.20 -11.65
N VAL A 143 -10.61 16.53 -11.78
CA VAL A 143 -9.81 17.36 -12.69
C VAL A 143 -8.37 17.43 -12.20
N THR A 144 -8.16 17.72 -10.91
CA THR A 144 -6.82 17.76 -10.32
C THR A 144 -6.11 16.42 -10.46
N GLN A 145 -6.84 15.32 -10.28
CA GLN A 145 -6.31 13.98 -10.49
C GLN A 145 -5.92 13.69 -11.94
N GLU A 146 -6.74 14.12 -12.91
CA GLU A 146 -6.41 14.03 -14.33
C GLU A 146 -5.18 14.88 -14.68
N ASP A 147 -5.08 16.10 -14.16
CA ASP A 147 -3.93 16.98 -14.38
C ASP A 147 -2.64 16.37 -13.83
N ILE A 148 -2.70 15.76 -12.64
CA ILE A 148 -1.56 15.02 -12.06
C ILE A 148 -1.13 13.88 -12.99
N TYR A 149 -2.08 13.15 -13.59
CA TYR A 149 -1.79 12.08 -14.54
C TYR A 149 -1.21 12.58 -15.87
N GLN A 150 -1.79 13.62 -16.47
CA GLN A 150 -1.29 14.19 -17.71
C GLN A 150 0.12 14.77 -17.54
N LYS A 151 0.40 15.40 -16.40
CA LYS A 151 1.77 15.82 -16.05
C LYS A 151 2.72 14.63 -15.88
N PHE A 152 2.28 13.53 -15.26
CA PHE A 152 3.13 12.34 -15.15
C PHE A 152 3.50 11.74 -16.52
N LEU A 153 2.56 11.76 -17.47
CA LEU A 153 2.83 11.35 -18.86
C LEU A 153 3.93 12.22 -19.50
N SER A 154 3.98 13.53 -19.21
CA SER A 154 5.01 14.42 -19.74
C SER A 154 6.40 14.11 -19.17
N PHE A 155 6.52 13.80 -17.87
CA PHE A 155 7.80 13.39 -17.27
C PHE A 155 8.38 12.08 -17.83
N THR A 156 7.54 11.23 -18.40
CA THR A 156 7.94 9.95 -19.00
C THR A 156 7.98 9.99 -20.52
N ASN A 157 7.61 11.11 -21.16
CA ASN A 157 7.38 11.23 -22.60
C ASN A 157 6.46 10.13 -23.14
N THR A 158 5.44 9.74 -22.38
CA THR A 158 4.44 8.76 -22.79
C THR A 158 3.10 9.42 -23.09
N THR A 159 2.18 8.66 -23.67
CA THR A 159 0.87 9.19 -24.12
C THR A 159 -0.31 8.39 -23.57
N SER A 160 -0.06 7.33 -22.80
CA SER A 160 -1.14 6.48 -22.28
C SER A 160 -0.67 5.59 -21.13
N LEU A 161 -1.63 5.13 -20.34
CA LEU A 161 -1.41 4.16 -19.26
C LEU A 161 -0.80 2.85 -19.77
N ALA A 162 -1.18 2.40 -20.97
CA ALA A 162 -0.61 1.19 -21.56
C ALA A 162 0.90 1.34 -21.83
N LYS A 163 1.34 2.53 -22.28
CA LYS A 163 2.76 2.82 -22.47
C LYS A 163 3.50 2.95 -21.14
N LEU A 164 2.88 3.54 -20.12
CA LEU A 164 3.46 3.58 -18.77
C LEU A 164 3.74 2.19 -18.21
N ARG A 165 2.82 1.23 -18.40
CA ARG A 165 2.94 -0.14 -17.89
C ARG A 165 4.11 -0.95 -18.45
N VAL A 166 4.60 -0.58 -19.62
CA VAL A 166 5.73 -1.27 -20.28
C VAL A 166 7.07 -0.57 -20.03
N LEU A 167 7.07 0.59 -19.36
CA LEU A 167 8.31 1.28 -19.02
C LEU A 167 9.08 0.52 -17.93
N PRO A 168 10.42 0.56 -17.97
CA PRO A 168 11.22 0.07 -16.85
C PRO A 168 10.90 0.82 -15.56
N SER A 169 10.85 0.11 -14.44
CA SER A 169 10.54 0.67 -13.12
C SER A 169 11.39 1.90 -12.77
N LYS A 170 12.68 1.90 -13.15
CA LYS A 170 13.60 3.03 -12.94
C LYS A 170 13.14 4.34 -13.59
N GLU A 171 12.48 4.27 -14.74
CA GLU A 171 11.97 5.45 -15.44
C GLU A 171 10.73 5.99 -14.74
N LEU A 172 9.84 5.10 -14.28
CA LEU A 172 8.67 5.46 -13.48
C LEU A 172 9.07 6.08 -12.13
N ILE A 173 10.06 5.48 -11.46
CA ILE A 173 10.65 6.01 -10.21
C ILE A 173 11.23 7.41 -10.43
N ARG A 174 12.05 7.59 -11.49
CA ARG A 174 12.63 8.90 -11.82
C ARG A 174 11.55 9.95 -12.07
N ALA A 175 10.57 9.64 -12.91
CA ALA A 175 9.48 10.56 -13.24
C ALA A 175 8.66 10.93 -12.00
N ASN A 176 8.41 9.97 -11.11
CA ASN A 176 7.70 10.21 -9.85
C ASN A 176 8.49 11.18 -8.95
N ALA A 177 9.79 10.93 -8.76
CA ALA A 177 10.66 11.81 -7.98
C ALA A 177 10.71 13.24 -8.55
N GLN A 178 10.78 13.38 -9.88
CA GLN A 178 10.74 14.69 -10.54
C GLN A 178 9.39 15.39 -10.33
N GLN A 179 8.28 14.69 -10.55
CA GLN A 179 6.96 15.29 -10.36
C GLN A 179 6.73 15.74 -8.92
N ILE A 180 7.12 14.95 -7.92
CA ILE A 180 7.05 15.36 -6.51
C ILE A 180 7.91 16.61 -6.27
N ALA A 181 9.14 16.64 -6.80
CA ALA A 181 10.05 17.76 -6.57
C ALA A 181 9.59 19.08 -7.21
N TYR A 182 8.93 19.03 -8.37
CA TYR A 182 8.55 20.22 -9.13
C TYR A 182 7.09 20.65 -8.95
N ASP A 183 6.16 19.71 -8.76
CA ASP A 183 4.72 20.01 -8.75
C ASP A 183 4.06 19.89 -7.38
N SER A 184 4.73 19.30 -6.37
CA SER A 184 4.11 19.17 -5.04
C SER A 184 4.05 20.50 -4.31
N THR A 185 2.86 20.87 -3.83
CA THR A 185 2.71 22.00 -2.91
C THR A 185 3.45 21.73 -1.60
N TYR A 186 4.18 22.73 -1.10
CA TYR A 186 4.91 22.64 0.17
C TYR A 186 3.98 22.22 1.32
N GLY A 187 4.41 21.23 2.12
CA GLY A 187 3.62 20.69 3.23
C GLY A 187 2.42 19.86 2.80
N SER A 188 2.36 19.42 1.55
CA SER A 188 1.34 18.50 1.01
C SER A 188 1.99 17.27 0.37
N PHE A 189 1.16 16.27 0.05
CA PHE A 189 1.55 15.10 -0.72
C PHE A 189 1.02 15.24 -2.14
N MET A 190 1.86 14.98 -3.14
CA MET A 190 1.49 15.03 -4.56
C MET A 190 0.43 13.97 -4.91
N TYR A 191 0.59 12.77 -4.34
CA TYR A 191 -0.33 11.66 -4.50
C TYR A 191 -1.03 11.36 -3.18
N GLY A 192 -2.28 10.91 -3.26
CA GLY A 192 -3.06 10.59 -2.09
C GLY A 192 -4.36 9.85 -2.44
N PRO A 193 -5.17 9.51 -1.43
CA PRO A 193 -6.48 8.91 -1.65
C PRO A 193 -7.36 9.80 -2.50
N VAL A 194 -8.14 9.18 -3.38
CA VAL A 194 -9.12 9.86 -4.24
C VAL A 194 -10.52 9.44 -3.78
N VAL A 195 -11.47 10.37 -3.74
CA VAL A 195 -12.88 10.00 -3.56
C VAL A 195 -13.35 9.30 -4.85
N ASP A 196 -13.63 8.01 -4.76
CA ASP A 196 -14.10 7.18 -5.88
C ASP A 196 -15.40 6.47 -5.48
N SER A 197 -16.18 5.95 -6.42
CA SER A 197 -17.43 5.26 -6.08
C SER A 197 -17.24 3.84 -5.52
N LEU A 198 -16.01 3.37 -5.32
CA LEU A 198 -15.71 1.95 -5.08
C LEU A 198 -15.08 1.71 -3.69
N PHE A 199 -13.87 2.21 -3.49
CA PHE A 199 -13.08 2.03 -2.28
C PHE A 199 -13.34 3.14 -1.27
N THR A 200 -13.44 4.39 -1.73
CA THR A 200 -13.63 5.60 -0.91
C THR A 200 -14.83 6.40 -1.42
N PRO A 201 -16.07 5.89 -1.22
CA PRO A 201 -17.32 6.47 -1.76
C PRO A 201 -17.58 7.92 -1.35
N LEU A 202 -17.06 8.31 -0.20
CA LEU A 202 -17.27 9.61 0.42
C LEU A 202 -15.96 10.08 1.05
N GLN A 203 -15.87 11.38 1.32
CA GLN A 203 -14.82 11.89 2.21
C GLN A 203 -15.03 11.28 3.60
N PRO A 204 -13.99 10.79 4.31
CA PRO A 204 -14.14 10.15 5.61
C PRO A 204 -14.81 11.00 6.68
N SER A 205 -14.79 12.33 6.56
CA SER A 205 -15.55 13.22 7.44
C SER A 205 -17.05 12.98 7.39
N GLN A 206 -17.59 12.60 6.22
CA GLN A 206 -19.02 12.41 6.00
C GLN A 206 -19.59 11.18 6.77
N PRO A 207 -19.03 9.97 6.64
CA PRO A 207 -19.51 8.82 7.42
C PRO A 207 -19.19 8.91 8.91
N LEU A 208 -18.18 9.69 9.32
CA LEU A 208 -17.86 9.91 10.75
C LEU A 208 -18.73 10.97 11.42
N SER A 209 -19.46 11.77 10.63
CA SER A 209 -20.38 12.79 11.14
C SER A 209 -21.81 12.30 11.38
N GLN A 210 -22.09 11.02 11.10
CA GLN A 210 -23.39 10.36 11.34
C GLN A 210 -23.35 9.58 12.65
#